data_AF-A0A0B4CXP6-F1
#
_entry.id   AF-A0A0B4CXP6-F1
#
_cell.length_a   1.000
_cell.length_b   1.000
_cell.length_c   1.000
_cell.angle_alpha   90.00
_cell.angle_beta   90.00
_cell.angle_gamma   90.00
#
_symmetry.space_group_name_H-M   'P 1'
#
loop_
_entity.id
_entity.type
_entity.pdbx_description
1 polymer ?
#
loop_
_entity_poly.entity_id
_entity_poly.type
_entity_poly.pdbx_seq_one_letter_code
_entity_poly.pdbx_strand_id
1 'polypeptide(L)' 'TDAVREGVYVPLGDGDVDFRTIASQLGAAHFEGWWVLEQDTILTNEPADNEGPIRDVLRSFQFLHTLS' A
#
# COMPACT_ATOMS: atom_id res chain seq x y z
N THR A 1 -7.52 -6.06 -16.54
CA THR A 1 -8.00 -5.86 -15.16
C THR A 1 -8.16 -7.17 -14.40
N ASP A 2 -7.93 -8.34 -15.00
CA ASP A 2 -8.11 -9.63 -14.32
C ASP A 2 -7.16 -9.83 -13.15
N ALA A 3 -5.87 -9.49 -13.28
CA ALA A 3 -4.92 -9.54 -12.17
C ALA A 3 -5.32 -8.62 -10.98
N VAL A 4 -5.91 -7.45 -11.27
CA VAL A 4 -6.44 -6.55 -10.22
C VAL A 4 -7.62 -7.19 -9.51
N ARG A 5 -8.50 -7.87 -10.26
CA ARG A 5 -9.62 -8.64 -9.70
C ARG A 5 -9.13 -9.85 -8.89
N GLU A 6 -8.00 -10.42 -9.27
CA GLU A 6 -7.32 -11.51 -8.56
C GLU A 6 -6.48 -11.04 -7.36
N GLY A 7 -6.47 -9.73 -7.07
CA GLY A 7 -5.83 -9.18 -5.87
C GLY A 7 -4.33 -9.01 -5.98
N VAL A 8 -3.80 -8.71 -7.17
CA VAL A 8 -2.35 -8.48 -7.37
C VAL A 8 -1.81 -7.31 -6.54
N TYR A 9 -2.65 -6.33 -6.20
CA TYR A 9 -2.29 -5.22 -5.32
C TYR A 9 -2.69 -5.58 -3.88
N VAL A 10 -1.68 -5.89 -3.07
CA VAL A 10 -1.81 -6.21 -1.66
C VAL A 10 -1.31 -5.05 -0.79
N PRO A 11 -1.71 -4.98 0.50
CA PRO A 11 -1.18 -3.99 1.42
C PRO A 11 0.35 -3.96 1.44
N LEU A 12 0.93 -2.79 1.71
CA LEU A 12 2.38 -2.64 1.87
C LEU A 12 2.90 -3.60 2.94
N GLY A 13 3.96 -4.34 2.61
CA GLY A 13 4.56 -5.36 3.48
C GLY A 13 4.07 -6.79 3.23
N ASP A 14 2.92 -6.97 2.56
CA ASP A 14 2.35 -8.29 2.25
C ASP A 14 2.70 -8.77 0.83
N GLY A 15 3.40 -7.94 0.05
CA GLY A 15 3.82 -8.24 -1.32
C GLY A 15 5.34 -8.25 -1.50
N ASP A 16 5.77 -8.40 -2.75
CA ASP A 16 7.19 -8.62 -3.08
C ASP A 16 8.03 -7.32 -3.20
N VAL A 17 7.41 -6.15 -3.06
CA VAL A 17 8.09 -4.86 -3.22
C VAL A 17 8.85 -4.50 -1.94
N ASP A 18 10.16 -4.32 -2.05
CA ASP A 18 11.02 -3.88 -0.95
C ASP A 18 10.90 -2.35 -0.70
N PHE A 19 9.83 -1.97 -0.01
CA PHE A 19 9.57 -0.59 0.39
C PHE A 19 10.62 -0.04 1.38
N ARG A 20 11.29 -0.89 2.16
CA ARG A 20 12.33 -0.45 3.10
C ARG A 20 13.52 0.10 2.34
N THR A 21 13.98 -0.61 1.31
CA THR A 21 15.06 -0.12 0.45
C THR A 21 14.64 1.16 -0.26
N ILE A 22 13.44 1.22 -0.83
CA ILE A 22 12.93 2.45 -1.50
C ILE A 22 12.94 3.65 -0.55
N ALA A 23 12.37 3.50 0.65
CA ALA A 23 12.35 4.54 1.68
C ALA A 23 13.76 5.01 2.04
N SER A 24 14.70 4.07 2.25
CA SER A 24 16.09 4.40 2.61
C SER A 24 16.81 5.18 1.50
N GLN A 25 16.58 4.84 0.23
CA GLN A 25 17.21 5.50 -0.92
C GLN A 25 16.65 6.91 -1.11
N LEU A 26 15.34 7.10 -0.97
CA LEU A 26 14.72 8.42 -1.01
C LEU A 26 15.23 9.33 0.12
N GLY A 27 15.38 8.78 1.33
CA GLY A 27 15.97 9.51 2.46
C GLY A 27 17.43 9.92 2.20
N ALA A 28 18.25 9.01 1.68
CA ALA A 28 19.64 9.28 1.31
C ALA A 28 19.77 10.34 0.19
N ALA A 29 18.77 10.43 -0.68
CA ALA A 29 18.70 11.43 -1.74
C ALA A 29 18.13 12.79 -1.28
N HIS A 30 17.81 12.95 0.01
CA HIS A 30 17.15 14.14 0.54
C HIS A 30 15.86 14.49 -0.20
N PHE A 31 15.07 13.47 -0.55
CA PHE A 31 13.77 13.70 -1.17
C PHE A 31 12.76 14.20 -0.12
N GLU A 32 12.32 15.45 -0.27
CA GLU A 32 11.36 16.12 0.62
C GLU A 32 9.94 16.22 0.03
N GLY A 33 9.70 15.53 -1.10
CA GLY A 33 8.40 15.53 -1.77
C GLY A 33 7.37 14.60 -1.11
N TRP A 34 6.15 14.63 -1.64
CA TRP A 34 5.05 13.81 -1.16
C TRP A 34 5.19 12.35 -1.58
N TRP A 35 4.82 11.43 -0.68
CA TRP A 35 4.62 10.03 -1.00
C TRP A 35 3.14 9.80 -1.24
N VAL A 36 2.80 9.18 -2.37
CA VAL A 36 1.43 8.79 -2.70
C VAL A 36 1.37 7.27 -2.69
N LEU A 37 0.45 6.74 -1.89
CA LEU A 37 0.11 5.33 -1.89
C LEU A 37 -1.09 5.12 -2.82
N GLU A 38 -0.88 4.44 -3.94
CA GLU A 38 -1.95 4.06 -4.87
C GLU A 38 -2.12 2.54 -4.85
N GLN A 39 -3.35 2.08 -4.57
CA GLN A 39 -3.73 0.67 -4.61
C GLN A 39 -5.05 0.54 -5.36
N ASP A 40 -5.02 -0.13 -6.52
CA ASP A 40 -6.24 -0.43 -7.25
C ASP A 40 -6.91 -1.67 -6.68
N THR A 41 -8.23 -1.60 -6.46
CA THR A 41 -9.02 -2.75 -6.02
C THR A 41 -10.37 -2.78 -6.71
N ILE A 42 -10.77 -3.95 -7.20
CA ILE A 42 -12.06 -4.16 -7.85
C ILE A 42 -13.03 -4.72 -6.81
N LEU A 43 -14.03 -3.91 -6.44
CA LEU A 43 -15.10 -4.32 -5.55
C LEU A 43 -16.18 -5.09 -6.32
N THR A 44 -16.49 -6.31 -5.89
CA THR A 44 -17.61 -7.09 -6.44
C THR A 44 -18.95 -6.79 -5.75
N ASN A 45 -18.90 -6.20 -4.56
CA ASN A 45 -20.03 -5.75 -3.77
C ASN A 45 -19.57 -4.62 -2.84
N GLU A 46 -20.52 -3.90 -2.27
CA GLU A 46 -20.26 -2.92 -1.23
C GLU A 46 -19.73 -3.64 0.02
N PRO A 47 -18.53 -3.28 0.53
CA PRO A 47 -18.02 -3.84 1.79
C PRO A 47 -18.92 -3.45 2.96
N ALA A 48 -18.88 -4.25 4.03
CA ALA A 48 -19.48 -3.82 5.29
C ALA A 48 -18.71 -2.62 5.89
N ASP A 49 -19.36 -1.89 6.79
CA ASP A 49 -18.74 -0.77 7.49
C ASP A 49 -17.40 -1.18 8.12
N ASN A 50 -16.34 -0.42 7.83
CA ASN A 50 -14.96 -0.66 8.30
C ASN A 50 -14.31 -1.97 7.80
N GLU A 51 -14.83 -2.55 6.72
CA GLU A 51 -14.24 -3.70 6.01
C GLU A 51 -13.72 -3.32 4.60
N GLY A 52 -13.01 -4.24 3.97
CA GLY A 52 -12.52 -4.05 2.59
C GLY A 52 -11.38 -3.02 2.50
N PRO A 53 -11.39 -2.11 1.51
CA PRO A 53 -10.23 -1.25 1.18
C PRO A 53 -9.70 -0.43 2.37
N ILE A 54 -10.56 -0.03 3.29
CA ILE A 54 -10.14 0.73 4.48
C ILE A 54 -9.14 -0.05 5.34
N ARG A 55 -9.31 -1.37 5.48
CA ARG A 55 -8.39 -2.21 6.26
C ARG A 55 -7.04 -2.36 5.59
N ASP A 56 -7.01 -2.34 4.26
CA ASP A 56 -5.78 -2.45 3.47
C ASP A 56 -4.98 -1.14 3.51
N VAL A 57 -5.67 0.00 3.45
CA VAL A 57 -5.07 1.32 3.68
C VAL A 57 -4.51 1.42 5.09
N LEU A 58 -5.26 0.99 6.12
CA LEU A 58 -4.79 1.03 7.52
C LEU A 58 -3.56 0.16 7.74
N ARG A 59 -3.53 -1.06 7.17
CA ARG A 59 -2.36 -1.95 7.23
C ARG A 59 -1.14 -1.33 6.54
N SER A 60 -1.33 -0.79 5.34
CA SER A 60 -0.26 -0.13 4.59
C SER A 60 0.28 1.10 5.33
N PHE A 61 -0.61 1.89 5.94
CA PHE A 61 -0.25 3.04 6.75
C PHE A 61 0.57 2.63 7.98
N GLN A 62 0.15 1.59 8.71
CA GLN A 62 0.90 1.04 9.84
C GLN A 62 2.29 0.54 9.41
N PHE A 63 2.38 -0.15 8.28
CA PHE A 63 3.65 -0.60 7.74
C PHE A 63 4.59 0.56 7.42
N LEU A 64 4.10 1.65 6.80
CA LEU A 64 4.91 2.85 6.53
C LEU A 64 5.52 3.46 7.80
N HIS A 65 4.80 3.44 8.93
CA HIS A 65 5.33 3.91 10.22
C HIS A 65 6.45 3.03 10.79
N THR A 66 6.64 1.83 10.24
CA THR A 66 7.76 0.94 10.62
C THR A 66 9.02 1.18 9.77
N LEU A 67 8.92 2.03 8.75
CA LEU A 67 10.02 2.41 7.86
C LEU A 67 10.73 3.69 8.29
N SER A 68 10.12 4.50 9.15
CA SER A 68 10.67 5.72 9.73
C SER A 68 11.52 5.46 10.97
#